data_AF-A0A841CT05-F1
#
_entry.id   AF-A0A841CT05-F1
#
_cell.length_a   1.000
_cell.length_b   1.000
_cell.length_c   1.000
_cell.angle_alpha   90.00
_cell.angle_beta   90.00
_cell.angle_gamma   90.00
#
_symmetry.space_group_name_H-M   'P 1'
#
loop_
_entity.id
_entity.type
_entity.pdbx_description
1 polymer ?
#
loop_
_entity_poly.entity_id
_entity_poly.type
_entity_poly.pdbx_seq_one_letter_code
_entity_poly.pdbx_strand_id
1 'polypeptide(L)'
;MTHPATASAINAEARHIPPAAITAWQETGPLRVRRELAGYMAKAGDRGLLRIDNPERAAIHLMTLVSVVDPAYLGAVPAPDEITEIVTSSIHVFLHGYLG
;
A
#
# COMPACT_ATOMS: atom_id res chain seq x y z
N MET A 1 -1.51 17.62 -24.48
CA MET A 1 -0.39 17.76 -23.53
C MET A 1 -0.99 17.71 -22.14
N THR A 2 -1.23 16.50 -21.62
CA THR A 2 -1.89 16.26 -20.33
C THR A 2 -0.82 15.90 -19.31
N HIS A 3 -0.78 16.67 -18.23
CA HIS A 3 0.23 16.58 -17.17
C HIS A 3 0.15 15.21 -16.47
N PRO A 4 1.25 14.44 -16.35
CA PRO A 4 1.24 13.22 -15.56
C PRO A 4 1.10 13.60 -14.09
N ALA A 5 0.06 13.09 -13.41
CA ALA A 5 -0.03 13.16 -11.96
C ALA A 5 1.05 12.22 -11.42
N THR A 6 2.16 12.82 -11.01
CA THR A 6 3.37 12.14 -10.54
C THR A 6 3.08 11.31 -9.28
N ALA A 7 3.66 10.12 -9.20
CA ALA A 7 3.68 9.22 -8.04
C ALA A 7 3.98 9.90 -6.68
N SER A 8 4.51 11.12 -6.70
CA SER A 8 4.70 12.00 -5.55
C SER A 8 3.40 12.35 -4.81
N ALA A 9 2.26 12.53 -5.50
CA ALA A 9 0.98 12.82 -4.84
C ALA A 9 0.48 11.62 -4.03
N ILE A 10 0.63 10.41 -4.56
CA ILE A 10 0.30 9.14 -3.88
C ILE A 10 1.25 8.94 -2.68
N ASN A 11 2.53 9.27 -2.84
CA ASN A 11 3.55 9.15 -1.79
C ASN A 11 3.42 10.25 -0.71
N ALA A 12 2.82 11.41 -1.01
CA ALA A 12 2.55 12.47 -0.03
C ALA A 12 1.38 12.10 0.90
N GLU A 13 0.38 11.39 0.38
CA GLU A 13 -0.78 10.93 1.14
C GLU A 13 -0.47 9.66 1.96
N ALA A 14 0.40 8.78 1.44
CA ALA A 14 0.89 7.60 2.16
C ALA A 14 1.82 7.95 3.35
N ARG A 15 2.48 9.11 3.35
CA ARG A 15 3.43 9.53 4.41
C ARG A 15 2.77 10.02 5.70
N HIS A 16 1.44 10.10 5.77
CA HIS A 16 0.71 10.60 6.95
C HIS A 16 -0.12 9.53 7.66
N ILE A 17 0.29 8.26 7.65
CA ILE A 17 -0.42 7.23 8.42
C ILE A 17 -0.09 7.40 9.91
N PRO A 18 -1.05 7.77 10.77
CA PRO A 18 -0.80 7.97 12.20
C PRO A 18 -0.50 6.62 12.88
N PRO A 19 0.37 6.57 13.90
CA PRO A 19 0.59 5.36 14.69
C PRO A 19 -0.69 4.76 15.29
N ALA A 20 -1.69 5.60 15.58
CA ALA A 20 -3.02 5.18 16.00
C ALA A 20 -3.78 4.39 14.93
N ALA A 21 -3.52 4.63 13.64
CA ALA A 21 -4.10 3.85 12.55
C ALA A 21 -3.45 2.46 12.42
N ILE A 22 -2.16 2.33 12.76
CA ILE A 22 -1.47 1.03 12.86
C ILE A 22 -2.02 0.22 14.04
N THR A 23 -2.32 0.88 15.16
CA THR A 23 -2.95 0.24 16.33
C THR A 23 -4.39 -0.17 16.03
N ALA A 24 -5.18 0.70 15.39
CA ALA A 24 -6.53 0.38 14.93
C ALA A 24 -6.56 -0.72 13.86
N TRP A 25 -5.49 -0.87 13.06
CA TRP A 25 -5.27 -1.99 12.13
C TRP A 25 -5.15 -3.33 12.87
N GLN A 26 -4.42 -3.37 13.98
CA GLN A 26 -4.31 -4.56 14.81
C GLN A 26 -5.65 -4.89 15.52
N GLU A 27 -6.38 -3.88 15.96
CA GLU A 27 -7.65 -4.05 16.69
C GLU A 27 -8.86 -4.43 15.80
N THR A 28 -8.89 -3.98 14.55
CA THR A 28 -10.03 -4.23 13.63
C THR A 28 -9.84 -5.41 12.68
N GLY A 29 -8.63 -5.96 12.64
CA GLY A 29 -8.28 -7.22 11.99
C GLY A 29 -7.92 -7.10 10.49
N PRO A 30 -7.09 -8.03 9.97
CA PRO A 30 -6.58 -8.02 8.59
C PRO A 30 -7.68 -7.96 7.52
N LEU A 31 -8.86 -8.50 7.82
CA LEU A 31 -9.99 -8.53 6.90
C LEU A 31 -10.59 -7.14 6.63
N ARG A 32 -10.64 -6.26 7.64
CA ARG A 32 -11.12 -4.89 7.46
C ARG A 32 -10.16 -4.10 6.60
N VAL A 33 -8.86 -4.19 6.90
CA VAL A 33 -7.79 -3.55 6.12
C VAL A 33 -7.85 -3.97 4.65
N ARG A 34 -8.01 -5.27 4.38
CA ARG A 34 -8.15 -5.78 3.02
C ARG A 34 -9.35 -5.17 2.30
N ARG A 35 -10.51 -5.08 2.94
CA ARG A 35 -11.73 -4.50 2.35
C ARG A 35 -11.57 -3.02 2.02
N GLU A 36 -10.98 -2.24 2.92
CA GLU A 36 -10.70 -0.82 2.69
C GLU A 36 -9.72 -0.63 1.53
N LEU A 37 -8.64 -1.42 1.50
CA LEU A 37 -7.69 -1.41 0.39
C LEU A 37 -8.36 -1.82 -0.93
N ALA A 38 -9.21 -2.85 -0.94
CA ALA A 38 -9.95 -3.24 -2.13
C ALA A 38 -10.87 -2.10 -2.62
N GLY A 39 -11.52 -1.38 -1.71
CA GLY A 39 -12.31 -0.19 -2.03
C GLY A 39 -11.47 0.93 -2.65
N TYR A 40 -10.24 1.14 -2.17
CA TYR A 40 -9.30 2.08 -2.78
C TYR A 40 -8.87 1.63 -4.19
N MET A 41 -8.54 0.35 -4.37
CA MET A 41 -8.15 -0.21 -5.67
C MET A 41 -9.26 -0.08 -6.71
N ALA A 42 -10.53 -0.30 -6.30
CA ALA A 42 -11.68 -0.08 -7.18
C ALA A 42 -11.76 1.38 -7.65
N LYS A 43 -11.71 2.34 -6.72
CA LYS A 43 -11.73 3.78 -7.04
C LYS A 43 -10.55 4.20 -7.91
N ALA A 44 -9.37 3.62 -7.70
CA ALA A 44 -8.19 3.90 -8.51
C ALA A 44 -8.35 3.35 -9.94
N GLY A 45 -8.92 2.16 -10.09
CA GLY A 45 -9.30 1.55 -11.37
C GLY A 45 -10.34 2.38 -12.12
N ASP A 46 -11.43 2.76 -11.46
CA ASP A 46 -12.51 3.57 -12.04
C ASP A 46 -12.01 4.93 -12.57
N ARG A 47 -10.98 5.49 -11.92
CA ARG A 47 -10.32 6.74 -12.33
C ARG A 47 -9.23 6.56 -13.38
N GLY A 48 -8.93 5.33 -13.79
CA GLY A 48 -7.84 5.01 -14.72
C GLY A 48 -6.44 5.30 -14.17
N LEU A 49 -6.29 5.40 -12.84
CA LEU A 49 -4.99 5.63 -12.20
C LEU A 49 -4.16 4.35 -12.14
N LEU A 50 -4.84 3.20 -12.04
CA LEU A 50 -4.23 1.87 -12.01
C LEU A 50 -5.07 0.93 -12.89
N ARG A 51 -4.42 -0.03 -13.56
CA ARG A 51 -5.07 -1.09 -14.32
C ARG A 51 -5.52 -2.21 -13.38
N ILE A 52 -6.67 -2.04 -12.74
CA ILE A 52 -7.21 -2.98 -11.74
C ILE A 52 -8.34 -3.83 -12.33
N ASP A 53 -8.08 -5.13 -12.58
CA ASP A 53 -9.12 -6.08 -13.00
C ASP A 53 -9.87 -6.70 -11.81
N ASN A 54 -9.18 -6.89 -10.68
CA ASN A 54 -9.74 -7.45 -9.45
C ASN A 54 -9.21 -6.65 -8.23
N PRO A 55 -10.04 -5.77 -7.64
CA PRO A 55 -9.63 -4.92 -6.53
C PRO A 55 -9.21 -5.68 -5.27
N GLU A 56 -9.88 -6.79 -4.94
CA GLU A 56 -9.53 -7.64 -3.79
C GLU A 56 -8.18 -8.30 -3.99
N ARG A 57 -7.88 -8.78 -5.21
CA ARG A 57 -6.57 -9.36 -5.53
C ARG A 57 -5.47 -8.32 -5.45
N ALA A 58 -5.71 -7.12 -5.99
CA ALA A 58 -4.75 -6.02 -5.91
C ALA A 58 -4.45 -5.62 -4.44
N ALA A 59 -5.48 -5.58 -3.59
CA ALA A 59 -5.31 -5.34 -2.16
C ALA A 59 -4.42 -6.41 -1.49
N ILE A 60 -4.66 -7.69 -1.79
CA ILE A 60 -3.83 -8.80 -1.28
C ILE A 60 -2.37 -8.65 -1.73
N HIS A 61 -2.12 -8.35 -3.00
CA HIS A 61 -0.76 -8.16 -3.50
C HIS A 61 -0.02 -7.04 -2.76
N LEU A 62 -0.68 -5.89 -2.57
CA LEU A 62 -0.09 -4.78 -1.82
C LEU A 62 0.20 -5.19 -0.37
N MET A 63 -0.76 -5.81 0.31
CA MET A 63 -0.58 -6.29 1.69
C MET A 63 0.60 -7.27 1.83
N THR A 64 0.76 -8.20 0.88
CA THR A 64 1.86 -9.16 0.88
C THR A 64 3.22 -8.50 0.66
N LEU A 65 3.29 -7.50 -0.23
CA LEU A 65 4.54 -6.78 -0.47
C LEU A 65 4.97 -5.98 0.76
N VAL A 66 4.04 -5.29 1.43
CA VAL A 66 4.37 -4.50 2.62
C VAL A 66 4.56 -5.35 3.89
N SER A 67 4.03 -6.58 3.95
CA SER A 67 4.19 -7.44 5.15
C SER A 67 5.63 -7.87 5.42
N VAL A 68 6.56 -7.64 4.49
CA VAL A 68 7.98 -7.95 4.66
C VAL A 68 8.63 -7.16 5.80
N VAL A 69 8.02 -6.04 6.25
CA VAL A 69 8.49 -5.27 7.43
C VAL A 69 8.08 -5.88 8.77
N ASP A 70 7.30 -6.97 8.79
CA ASP A 70 6.88 -7.59 10.05
C ASP A 70 8.10 -8.14 10.80
N PRO A 71 8.32 -7.77 12.07
CA PRO A 71 9.37 -8.34 12.90
C PRO A 71 9.33 -9.88 12.97
N ALA A 72 8.16 -10.49 12.79
CA ALA A 72 8.01 -11.94 12.71
C ALA A 72 8.74 -12.54 11.50
N TYR A 73 8.86 -11.80 10.39
CA TYR A 73 9.61 -12.20 9.21
C TYR A 73 11.10 -11.81 9.29
N LEU A 74 11.41 -10.66 9.89
CA LEU A 74 12.78 -10.13 9.95
C LEU A 74 13.60 -10.67 11.13
N GLY A 75 12.96 -11.29 12.13
CA GLY A 75 13.62 -11.78 13.34
C GLY A 75 14.14 -10.65 14.26
N ALA A 76 13.88 -9.40 13.91
CA ALA A 76 14.25 -8.19 14.63
C ALA A 76 13.25 -7.07 14.34
N VAL A 77 13.18 -6.05 15.21
CA VAL A 77 12.38 -4.84 14.94
C VAL A 77 13.19 -3.95 14.00
N PRO A 78 12.72 -3.70 12.75
CA PRO A 78 13.45 -2.87 11.80
C PRO A 78 13.49 -1.40 12.24
N ALA A 79 14.54 -0.70 11.83
CA ALA A 79 14.67 0.73 12.11
C ALA A 79 13.65 1.55 11.29
N PRO A 80 13.25 2.76 11.72
CA PRO A 80 12.23 3.54 11.01
C PRO A 80 12.58 3.88 9.54
N ASP A 81 13.85 4.08 9.25
CA ASP A 81 14.38 4.31 7.90
C ASP A 81 14.32 3.03 7.04
N GLU A 82 14.66 1.89 7.62
CA GLU A 82 14.54 0.57 6.98
C GLU A 82 13.07 0.25 6.62
N ILE A 83 12.13 0.51 7.54
CA ILE A 83 10.70 0.39 7.28
C ILE A 83 10.32 1.27 6.08
N THR A 84 10.79 2.52 6.05
CA THR A 84 10.49 3.48 4.98
C THR A 84 11.01 2.98 3.63
N GLU A 85 12.23 2.45 3.60
CA GLU A 85 12.84 1.90 2.38
C GLU A 85 12.08 0.68 1.84
N ILE A 86 11.75 -0.28 2.71
CA ILE A 86 11.01 -1.50 2.33
C ILE A 86 9.60 -1.14 1.84
N VAL A 87 8.89 -0.26 2.54
CA VAL A 87 7.55 0.18 2.11
C VAL A 87 7.63 0.91 0.76
N THR A 88 8.61 1.79 0.57
CA THR A 88 8.79 2.53 -0.69
C THR A 88 9.07 1.58 -1.86
N SER A 89 9.99 0.62 -1.69
CA SER A 89 10.31 -0.35 -2.73
C SER A 89 9.14 -1.29 -3.04
N SER A 90 8.38 -1.70 -2.03
CA SER A 90 7.15 -2.49 -2.17
C SER A 90 6.08 -1.76 -2.98
N ILE A 91 5.88 -0.47 -2.72
CA ILE A 91 4.96 0.38 -3.50
C ILE A 91 5.46 0.49 -4.95
N HIS A 92 6.77 0.67 -5.18
CA HIS A 92 7.33 0.71 -6.52
C HIS A 92 7.05 -0.59 -7.31
N VAL A 93 7.27 -1.75 -6.69
CA VAL A 93 6.99 -3.06 -7.30
C VAL A 93 5.50 -3.19 -7.62
N PHE A 94 4.63 -2.82 -6.67
CA PHE A 94 3.18 -2.85 -6.87
C PHE A 94 2.76 -1.97 -8.05
N LEU A 95 3.24 -0.73 -8.09
CA LEU A 95 2.94 0.20 -9.17
C LEU A 95 3.46 -0.31 -10.51
N HIS A 96 4.62 -0.95 -10.56
CA HIS A 96 5.12 -1.52 -11.81
C HIS A 96 4.20 -2.61 -12.39
N GLY A 97 3.50 -3.37 -11.53
CA GLY A 97 2.53 -4.38 -11.96
C GLY A 97 1.15 -3.83 -12.35
N TYR A 98 0.80 -2.63 -11.86
CA TYR A 98 -0.57 -2.08 -11.96
C TYR A 98 -0.66 -0.70 -12.62
N LEU A 99 0.45 -0.04 -12.95
CA LEU A 99 0.44 1.14 -13.81
C LEU A 99 0.06 0.72 -15.23
N GLY A 100 -0.79 1.52 -15.87
CA GLY A 100 -1.23 1.35 -17.25
C GLY A 100 -0.24 1.96 -18.23
#